data_AF-A0A6P8QYQ5-F1
#
_entry.id   AF-A0A6P8QYQ5-F1
#
_cell.length_a   1.000
_cell.length_b   1.000
_cell.length_c   1.000
_cell.angle_alpha   90.00
_cell.angle_beta   90.00
_cell.angle_gamma   90.00
#
_symmetry.space_group_name_H-M   'P 1'
#
loop_
_entity.id
_entity.type
_entity.pdbx_description
1 polymer ?
#
loop_
_entity_poly.entity_id
_entity_poly.type
_entity_poly.pdbx_seq_one_letter_code
_entity_poly.pdbx_strand_id
1 'polypeptide(L)'
;MADIHTEHSDLKQLTTFQNKKHILLSEGRKKLPPYYKNIGLDFKTPYEDIESTYIVIYRDYLHYIRKYNWFEKRYMSVHLPLPRLRDVQIGDIITVGECHPLCKTVCFSVPKVMKVAGTKKQFQEF
;
A
#
# COMPACT_ATOMS: atom_id res chain seq x y z
N MET A 1 -5.11 14.00 -4.79
CA MET A 1 -6.24 13.06 -4.84
C MET A 1 -6.53 12.86 -6.31
N ALA A 2 -6.35 11.65 -6.83
CA ALA A 2 -6.67 11.38 -8.23
C ALA A 2 -8.20 11.29 -8.40
N ASP A 3 -8.66 11.71 -9.57
CA ASP A 3 -10.08 11.72 -9.89
C ASP A 3 -10.60 10.28 -10.08
N ILE A 4 -11.79 9.99 -9.57
CA ILE A 4 -12.40 8.65 -9.61
C ILE A 4 -12.80 8.28 -11.06
N HIS A 5 -12.99 9.28 -11.92
CA HIS A 5 -13.43 9.16 -13.31
C HIS A 5 -12.29 9.45 -14.29
N THR A 6 -11.09 8.90 -14.05
CA THR A 6 -9.99 8.95 -15.03
C THR A 6 -10.19 7.93 -16.15
N GLU A 7 -10.77 6.77 -15.82
CA GLU A 7 -11.05 5.69 -16.76
C GLU A 7 -12.48 5.80 -17.30
N HIS A 8 -12.76 5.10 -18.41
CA HIS A 8 -14.09 5.10 -19.04
C HIS A 8 -15.22 4.57 -18.13
N SER A 9 -14.88 3.86 -17.06
CA SER A 9 -15.82 3.23 -16.13
C SER A 9 -15.99 4.03 -14.83
N ASP A 10 -17.23 4.10 -14.36
CA ASP A 10 -17.56 4.71 -13.07
C ASP A 10 -17.25 3.75 -11.91
N LEU A 11 -16.13 3.98 -11.23
CA LEU A 11 -15.73 3.17 -10.06
C LEU A 11 -16.60 3.48 -8.83
N LYS A 12 -17.20 2.43 -8.23
CA LYS A 12 -18.06 2.50 -7.04
C LYS A 12 -17.75 1.34 -6.10
N GLN A 13 -17.90 1.53 -4.78
CA GLN A 13 -17.78 0.41 -3.83
C GLN A 13 -19.03 -0.47 -3.90
N LEU A 14 -18.83 -1.78 -4.11
CA LEU A 14 -19.93 -2.76 -4.28
C LEU A 14 -20.89 -2.81 -3.09
N THR A 15 -20.38 -2.58 -1.87
CA THR A 15 -21.15 -2.67 -0.61
C THR A 15 -21.92 -1.40 -0.29
N THR A 16 -21.62 -0.27 -0.93
CA THR A 16 -22.29 1.01 -0.65
C THR A 16 -23.30 1.35 -1.73
N PHE A 17 -24.58 1.35 -1.38
CA PHE A 17 -25.64 1.81 -2.26
C PHE A 17 -25.70 3.34 -2.28
N GLN A 18 -25.20 3.96 -3.37
CA GLN A 18 -25.11 5.43 -3.48
C GLN A 18 -26.46 6.13 -3.71
N ASN A 19 -27.44 5.43 -4.29
CA ASN A 19 -28.71 6.02 -4.70
C ASN A 19 -29.75 6.02 -3.56
N LYS A 20 -29.37 6.43 -2.35
CA LYS A 20 -30.32 6.57 -1.24
C LYS A 20 -31.28 7.73 -1.55
N LYS A 21 -32.59 7.46 -1.61
CA LYS A 21 -33.60 8.48 -1.91
C LYS A 21 -33.54 9.62 -0.89
N HIS A 22 -33.52 10.84 -1.40
CA HIS A 22 -33.44 12.06 -0.61
C HIS A 22 -34.81 12.38 -0.01
N ILE A 23 -34.88 12.63 1.30
CA ILE A 23 -36.08 13.18 1.95
C ILE A 23 -36.08 14.68 1.61
N LEU A 24 -37.24 15.23 1.18
CA LEU A 24 -37.40 16.54 0.54
C LEU A 24 -36.80 17.76 1.27
N LEU A 25 -36.31 17.61 2.50
CA LEU A 25 -35.85 18.69 3.39
C LEU A 25 -34.35 18.67 3.75
N SER A 26 -33.54 17.72 3.25
CA SER A 26 -32.10 17.70 3.58
C SER A 26 -31.24 18.53 2.62
N GLU A 27 -30.20 19.19 3.14
CA GLU A 27 -29.22 19.92 2.32
C GLU A 27 -28.23 18.97 1.63
N GLY A 28 -28.19 19.01 0.30
CA GLY A 28 -27.13 18.46 -0.56
C GLY A 28 -26.96 16.94 -0.58
N ARG A 29 -26.47 16.37 -1.69
CA ARG A 29 -26.01 14.97 -1.71
C ARG A 29 -24.72 14.85 -0.88
N LYS A 30 -24.84 14.56 0.41
CA LYS A 30 -23.68 14.20 1.24
C LYS A 30 -23.04 12.92 0.66
N LYS A 31 -21.75 12.97 0.29
CA LYS A 31 -21.01 11.78 -0.15
C LYS A 31 -21.12 10.73 0.97
N LEU A 32 -21.48 9.49 0.61
CA LEU A 32 -21.61 8.43 1.60
C LEU A 32 -20.28 8.17 2.29
N PRO A 33 -20.29 7.83 3.59
CA PRO A 33 -19.09 7.43 4.27
C PRO A 33 -18.51 6.19 3.57
N PRO A 34 -17.21 6.21 3.31
CA PRO A 34 -16.53 5.16 2.57
C PRO A 34 -16.39 3.89 3.44
N TYR A 35 -16.50 2.74 2.80
CA TYR A 35 -16.33 1.46 3.47
C TYR A 35 -14.85 1.12 3.70
N TYR A 36 -14.50 0.68 4.91
CA TYR A 36 -13.18 0.16 5.26
C TYR A 36 -13.30 -1.16 6.03
N LYS A 37 -12.28 -2.02 5.91
CA LYS A 37 -12.15 -3.27 6.66
C LYS A 37 -10.79 -3.29 7.36
N ASN A 38 -10.76 -3.81 8.58
CA ASN A 38 -9.52 -4.06 9.29
C ASN A 38 -8.81 -5.28 8.67
N ILE A 39 -7.51 -5.14 8.37
CA ILE A 39 -6.69 -6.20 7.79
C ILE A 39 -6.26 -7.22 8.87
N GLY A 40 -6.26 -6.83 10.15
CA GLY A 40 -5.77 -7.64 11.25
C GLY A 40 -4.25 -7.51 11.45
N LEU A 41 -3.66 -8.36 12.29
CA LEU A 41 -2.22 -8.37 12.63
C LEU A 41 -1.70 -7.00 13.12
N ASP A 42 -2.54 -6.25 13.83
CA ASP A 42 -2.26 -4.92 14.38
C ASP A 42 -1.78 -3.87 13.36
N PHE A 43 -2.03 -4.11 12.08
CA PHE A 43 -1.81 -3.10 11.05
C PHE A 43 -2.94 -2.06 11.12
N LYS A 44 -2.54 -0.79 11.27
CA LYS A 44 -3.45 0.34 11.05
C LYS A 44 -3.81 0.35 9.58
N THR A 45 -5.09 0.12 9.27
CA THR A 45 -5.60 0.23 7.91
C THR A 45 -5.71 1.70 7.55
N PRO A 46 -4.90 2.21 6.63
CA PRO A 46 -5.10 3.57 6.20
C PRO A 46 -6.36 3.66 5.35
N TYR A 47 -6.94 4.85 5.33
CA TYR A 47 -8.03 5.20 4.43
C TYR A 47 -7.45 5.46 3.03
N GLU A 48 -7.17 4.39 2.28
CA GLU A 48 -6.39 4.48 1.04
C GLU A 48 -6.99 3.64 -0.08
N ASP A 49 -7.02 4.22 -1.28
CA ASP A 49 -7.27 3.53 -2.53
C ASP A 49 -5.96 2.93 -3.06
N ILE A 50 -6.04 1.72 -3.62
CA ILE A 50 -4.93 1.10 -4.34
C ILE A 50 -4.81 1.82 -5.69
N GLU A 51 -3.66 2.40 -5.98
CA GLU A 51 -3.33 2.88 -7.32
C GLU A 51 -2.50 1.84 -8.06
N SER A 52 -2.45 1.94 -9.39
CA SER A 52 -1.74 1.00 -10.26
C SER A 52 -0.22 1.22 -10.29
N THR A 53 0.32 2.14 -9.49
CA THR A 53 1.77 2.37 -9.44
C THR A 53 2.45 1.20 -8.73
N TYR A 54 3.42 0.57 -9.39
CA TYR A 54 4.17 -0.55 -8.83
C TYR A 54 5.54 -0.10 -8.32
N ILE A 55 5.91 -0.54 -7.11
CA ILE A 55 7.27 -0.48 -6.58
C ILE A 55 7.97 -1.81 -6.79
N VAL A 56 9.27 -1.76 -7.04
CA VAL A 56 10.17 -2.92 -6.92
C VAL A 56 10.98 -2.80 -5.65
N ILE A 57 10.91 -3.80 -4.78
CA ILE A 57 11.77 -3.91 -3.60
C ILE A 57 12.84 -4.97 -3.83
N TYR A 58 14.00 -4.77 -3.21
CA TYR A 58 15.03 -5.80 -3.10
C TYR A 58 14.98 -6.44 -1.71
N ARG A 59 14.78 -7.75 -1.66
CA ARG A 59 14.87 -8.55 -0.45
C ARG A 59 16.25 -9.19 -0.38
N ASP A 60 17.12 -8.60 0.44
CA ASP A 60 18.42 -9.18 0.77
C ASP A 60 18.24 -10.37 1.73
N TYR A 61 18.86 -11.50 1.42
CA TYR A 61 18.89 -12.69 2.28
C TYR A 61 20.27 -13.35 2.24
N LEU A 62 20.61 -14.05 3.32
CA LEU A 62 21.86 -14.79 3.43
C LEU A 62 21.59 -16.25 3.06
N HIS A 63 22.32 -16.74 2.06
CA HIS A 63 22.28 -18.14 1.62
C HIS A 63 23.47 -18.89 2.23
N TYR A 64 23.21 -19.91 3.04
CA TYR A 64 24.27 -20.66 3.71
C TYR A 64 24.85 -21.75 2.79
N ILE A 65 26.17 -21.71 2.55
CA ILE A 65 26.88 -22.72 1.76
C ILE A 65 27.53 -23.74 2.69
N ARG A 66 26.87 -24.89 2.83
CA ARG A 66 27.32 -25.97 3.73
C ARG A 66 28.73 -26.51 3.41
N LYS A 67 29.15 -26.51 2.14
CA LYS A 67 30.48 -27.01 1.71
C LYS A 67 31.63 -26.19 2.31
N TYR A 68 31.46 -24.87 2.43
CA TYR A 68 32.51 -23.96 2.90
C TYR A 68 32.21 -23.36 4.28
N ASN A 69 31.10 -23.76 4.90
CA ASN A 69 30.67 -23.26 6.21
C ASN A 69 30.58 -21.71 6.26
N TRP A 70 30.16 -21.08 5.16
CA TRP A 70 30.05 -19.61 4.99
C TRP A 70 28.73 -19.24 4.30
N PHE A 71 28.18 -18.08 4.66
CA PHE A 71 27.05 -17.40 4.03
C PHE A 71 27.43 -16.53 2.81
N GLU A 72 26.63 -16.64 1.77
CA GLU A 72 26.65 -15.78 0.58
C GLU A 72 25.49 -14.79 0.65
N LYS A 73 25.73 -13.51 0.35
CA LYS A 73 24.67 -12.50 0.28
C LYS A 73 23.98 -12.57 -1.09
N ARG A 74 22.66 -12.75 -1.10
CA ARG A 74 21.82 -12.74 -2.30
C ARG A 74 20.67 -11.75 -2.16
N TYR A 75 20.08 -11.38 -3.28
CA TYR A 75 18.87 -10.56 -3.31
C TYR A 75 17.82 -11.18 -4.23
N MET A 76 16.54 -10.91 -3.94
CA MET A 76 15.44 -11.15 -4.88
C MET A 76 14.65 -9.86 -5.05
N SER A 77 14.25 -9.54 -6.28
CA SER A 77 13.33 -8.45 -6.56
C SER A 77 11.88 -8.90 -6.39
N VAL A 78 11.05 -8.05 -5.80
CA VAL A 78 9.60 -8.30 -5.65
C VAL A 78 8.85 -7.05 -6.11
N HIS A 79 7.80 -7.26 -6.90
CA HIS A 79 6.93 -6.19 -7.39
C HIS A 79 5.70 -6.06 -6.49
N LEU A 80 5.38 -4.84 -6.07
CA LEU A 80 4.27 -4.54 -5.17
C LEU A 80 3.45 -3.36 -5.67
N PRO A 81 2.12 -3.35 -5.46
CA PRO A 81 1.29 -2.20 -5.75
C PRO A 81 1.39 -1.19 -4.60
N LEU A 82 1.36 0.09 -4.95
CA LEU A 82 1.37 1.20 -4.00
C LEU A 82 -0.03 1.70 -3.64
N PRO A 83 -0.31 1.92 -2.34
CA PRO A 83 -1.40 2.78 -1.90
C PRO A 83 -1.08 4.26 -2.15
N ARG A 84 -2.06 5.04 -2.61
CA ARG A 84 -1.89 6.44 -3.09
C ARG A 84 -1.22 7.43 -2.14
N LEU A 85 -1.39 7.26 -0.84
CA LEU A 85 -1.06 8.31 0.15
C LEU A 85 0.27 8.07 0.88
N ARG A 86 1.03 7.04 0.49
CA ARG A 86 2.31 6.75 1.14
C ARG A 86 3.43 7.44 0.39
N ASP A 87 3.97 8.51 0.97
CA ASP A 87 5.23 9.11 0.54
C ASP A 87 6.38 8.11 0.78
N VAL A 88 6.58 7.20 -0.18
CA VAL A 88 7.66 6.21 -0.14
C VAL A 88 8.89 6.80 -0.83
N GLN A 89 10.02 6.79 -0.14
CA GLN A 89 11.31 7.17 -0.70
C GLN A 89 12.22 5.95 -0.85
N ILE A 90 13.22 6.06 -1.72
CA ILE A 90 14.21 5.00 -1.92
C ILE A 90 15.01 4.87 -0.62
N GLY A 91 15.05 3.65 -0.05
CA GLY A 91 15.76 3.36 1.19
C GLY A 91 14.84 3.17 2.41
N ASP A 92 13.54 3.40 2.26
CA ASP A 92 12.57 3.07 3.31
C ASP A 92 12.41 1.54 3.47
N ILE A 93 12.13 1.10 4.71
CA ILE A 93 11.88 -0.31 5.00
C ILE A 93 10.39 -0.56 4.82
N ILE A 94 10.05 -1.52 3.96
CA ILE A 94 8.67 -1.85 3.63
C ILE A 94 8.32 -3.21 4.22
N THR A 95 7.24 -3.26 5.00
CA THR A 95 6.64 -4.53 5.42
C THR A 95 5.69 -5.01 4.33
N VAL A 96 5.79 -6.29 3.98
CA VAL A 96 5.02 -6.91 2.89
C VAL A 96 4.10 -7.98 3.45
N GLY A 97 2.85 -8.02 2.98
CA GLY A 97 1.89 -9.08 3.26
C GLY A 97 1.68 -10.00 2.04
N GLU A 98 1.61 -11.30 2.28
CA GLU A 98 1.19 -12.28 1.26
C GLU A 98 -0.29 -12.09 0.92
N CYS A 99 -0.63 -12.22 -0.36
CA CYS A 99 -1.99 -12.09 -0.88
C CYS A 99 -2.24 -13.14 -1.97
N HIS A 100 -3.49 -13.25 -2.42
CA HIS A 100 -3.79 -13.94 -3.68
C HIS A 100 -3.08 -13.22 -4.85
N PRO A 101 -2.66 -13.92 -5.92
CA PRO A 101 -2.10 -13.28 -7.11
C PRO A 101 -3.07 -12.22 -7.66
N LEU A 102 -2.66 -10.95 -7.59
CA LEU A 102 -3.40 -9.81 -8.13
C LEU A 102 -3.13 -9.66 -9.63
N CYS A 103 -1.88 -9.94 -10.02
CA CYS A 103 -1.38 -9.93 -11.40
C CYS A 103 -0.30 -11.00 -11.55
N LYS A 104 0.19 -11.22 -12.78
CA LYS A 104 1.26 -12.21 -13.07
C LYS A 104 2.49 -12.09 -12.16
N THR A 105 2.90 -10.85 -11.87
CA THR A 105 4.12 -10.56 -11.10
C THR A 105 3.82 -10.10 -9.67
N VAL A 106 2.55 -9.80 -9.36
CA VAL A 106 2.17 -9.14 -8.12
C VAL A 106 1.31 -10.07 -7.29
N CYS A 107 1.92 -10.63 -6.26
CA CYS A 107 1.29 -11.56 -5.31
C CYS A 107 1.34 -11.03 -3.87
N PHE A 108 1.73 -9.77 -3.68
CA PHE A 108 1.98 -9.18 -2.38
C PHE A 108 1.34 -7.80 -2.26
N SER A 109 0.99 -7.40 -1.03
CA SER A 109 0.50 -6.07 -0.70
C SER A 109 1.42 -5.36 0.29
N VAL A 110 1.31 -4.04 0.37
CA VAL A 110 2.09 -3.19 1.27
C VAL A 110 1.24 -2.76 2.48
N PRO A 111 1.22 -3.52 3.59
CA PRO A 111 0.47 -3.14 4.78
C PRO A 111 1.07 -1.93 5.50
N LYS A 112 2.41 -1.80 5.56
CA LYS A 112 3.08 -0.72 6.31
C LYS A 112 4.41 -0.31 5.66
N VAL A 113 4.64 1.00 5.61
CA VAL A 113 5.95 1.58 5.26
C VAL A 113 6.55 2.15 6.53
N MET A 114 7.80 1.79 6.82
CA MET A 114 8.58 2.33 7.92
C MET A 114 9.61 3.30 7.32
N LYS A 115 9.39 4.59 7.54
CA LYS A 115 10.37 5.62 7.19
C LYS A 115 11.60 5.43 8.05
N VAL A 116 12.72 5.12 7.41
CA VAL A 116 14.00 5.05 8.12
C VAL A 116 14.46 6.49 8.27
N ALA A 117 14.65 6.95 9.51
CA ALA A 117 15.31 8.22 9.74
C ALA A 117 16.68 8.15 9.05
N GLY A 118 16.88 8.97 8.02
CA GLY A 118 18.09 8.93 7.21
C GLY A 118 19.34 8.96 8.10
N THR A 119 20.41 8.31 7.67
CA THR A 119 21.71 8.23 8.36
C THR A 119 22.36 9.59 8.64
N LYS A 120 21.76 10.70 8.22
CA LYS A 120 22.17 12.05 8.57
C LYS A 120 21.35 12.51 9.77
N LYS A 121 22.00 12.63 10.94
CA LYS A 121 21.47 13.38 12.07
C LYS A 121 21.26 14.83 11.61
N GLN A 122 20.05 15.16 11.15
CA GLN A 122 19.67 16.55 10.92
C GLN A 122 19.38 17.13 12.30
N PHE A 123 20.24 18.03 12.75
CA PHE A 123 19.93 18.89 13.89
C PHE A 123 18.70 19.71 13.52
N GLN A 124 17.67 19.67 14.35
CA GLN A 124 16.57 20.63 14.26
C GLN A 124 17.10 21.93 14.83
N GLU A 125 17.30 22.94 13.98
CA GLU A 125 17.46 24.31 14.46
C GLU A 125 16.12 24.76 15.05
N PHE A 126 16.16 25.23 16.29
CA PHE A 126 15.02 25.73 17.05
C PHE A 126 14.68 27.16 16.67
#